data_AF-A0A7X1G377-F1
#
_entry.id   AF-A0A7X1G377-F1
#
_cell.length_a   1.000
_cell.length_b   1.000
_cell.length_c   1.000
_cell.angle_alpha   90.00
_cell.angle_beta   90.00
_cell.angle_gamma   90.00
#
_symmetry.space_group_name_H-M   'P 1'
#
loop_
_entity.id
_entity.type
_entity.pdbx_description
1 polymer ?
#
loop_
_entity_poly.entity_id
_entity_poly.type
_entity_poly.pdbx_seq_one_letter_code
_entity_poly.pdbx_strand_id
1 'polypeptide(L)'
;MAKSAAQASKEYRERQKMKSEALGVKQISIDVATGVEARLAQLMVDHGFEQFEELFQTLALNLSTASADLVESMLKRPDASSFQIKPKHARQLREFAESGGIDASQ
;
A
#
# COMPACT_ATOMS: atom_id res chain seq x y z
N MET A 1 41.14 15.69 -11.63
CA MET A 1 40.78 14.60 -10.70
C MET A 1 39.36 14.15 -11.03
N ALA A 2 39.18 12.98 -11.65
CA ALA A 2 37.85 12.46 -11.96
C ALA A 2 37.15 12.04 -10.65
N LYS A 3 35.91 12.49 -10.43
CA LYS A 3 35.13 12.13 -9.24
C LYS A 3 34.83 10.63 -9.26
N SER A 4 34.89 9.99 -8.09
CA SER A 4 34.51 8.58 -7.99
C SER A 4 33.01 8.40 -8.18
N ALA A 5 32.56 7.23 -8.66
CA ALA A 5 31.15 6.92 -8.84
C ALA A 5 30.33 7.12 -7.54
N ALA A 6 30.94 6.86 -6.38
CA ALA A 6 30.33 7.09 -5.07
C ALA A 6 30.08 8.58 -4.77
N GLN A 7 31.02 9.46 -5.15
CA GLN A 7 30.87 10.92 -5.00
C GLN A 7 29.80 11.45 -5.95
N ALA A 8 29.78 11.00 -7.20
CA ALA A 8 28.75 11.37 -8.18
C ALA A 8 27.33 10.93 -7.73
N SER A 9 27.21 9.74 -7.13
CA SER A 9 25.95 9.21 -6.59
C SER A 9 25.45 10.01 -5.38
N LYS A 10 26.35 10.42 -4.47
CA LYS A 10 26.01 11.26 -3.32
C LYS A 10 25.52 12.64 -3.75
N GLU A 11 26.25 13.29 -4.65
CA GLU A 11 25.86 14.61 -5.18
C GLU A 11 24.54 14.54 -5.98
N TYR A 12 24.25 13.42 -6.65
CA TYR A 12 22.96 13.20 -7.30
C TYR A 12 21.82 13.17 -6.27
N ARG A 13 21.96 12.40 -5.19
CA ARG A 13 20.96 12.35 -4.11
C ARG A 13 20.76 13.71 -3.44
N GLU A 14 21.85 14.43 -3.18
CA GLU A 14 21.79 15.77 -2.59
C GLU A 14 21.08 16.77 -3.51
N ARG A 15 21.34 16.74 -4.82
CA ARG A 15 20.61 17.57 -5.79
C ARG A 15 19.13 17.23 -5.87
N GLN A 16 18.77 15.94 -5.82
CA GLN A 16 17.37 15.54 -5.84
C GLN A 16 16.64 15.96 -4.55
N LYS A 17 17.30 15.81 -3.39
CA LYS A 17 16.79 16.26 -2.10
C LYS A 17 16.58 17.78 -2.05
N MET A 18 17.53 18.56 -2.55
CA MET A 18 17.39 20.02 -2.61
C MET A 18 16.25 20.44 -3.56
N LYS A 19 16.07 19.74 -4.68
CA LYS A 19 14.95 20.00 -5.61
C LYS A 19 13.60 19.67 -4.98
N SER A 20 13.47 18.56 -4.27
CA SER A 20 12.21 18.21 -3.58
C SER A 20 11.89 19.21 -2.47
N GLU A 21 12.88 19.63 -1.68
CA GLU A 21 12.71 20.64 -0.63
C GLU A 21 12.30 22.00 -1.20
N ALA A 22 12.90 22.42 -2.33
CA ALA A 22 12.55 23.67 -3.01
C ALA A 22 11.12 23.67 -3.60
N LEU A 23 10.58 22.49 -3.93
CA LEU A 23 9.21 22.31 -4.43
C LEU A 23 8.18 22.09 -3.30
N GLY A 24 8.61 22.09 -2.04
CA GLY A 24 7.75 21.78 -0.90
C GLY A 24 7.29 20.31 -0.84
N VAL A 25 7.96 19.42 -1.59
CA VAL A 25 7.64 17.99 -1.65
C VAL A 25 8.39 17.26 -0.55
N LYS A 26 7.65 16.61 0.36
CA LYS A 26 8.21 15.75 1.40
C LYS A 26 8.14 14.29 0.95
N GLN A 27 9.30 13.65 0.80
CA GLN A 27 9.36 12.21 0.56
C GLN A 27 8.93 11.45 1.82
N ILE A 28 8.02 10.48 1.66
CA ILE A 28 7.59 9.57 2.72
C ILE A 28 7.89 8.14 2.29
N SER A 29 8.34 7.31 3.24
CA SER A 29 8.49 5.87 3.08
C SER A 29 7.55 5.19 4.06
N ILE A 30 6.77 4.23 3.58
CA ILE A 30 5.82 3.47 4.39
C ILE A 30 5.96 1.98 4.05
N ASP A 31 5.83 1.13 5.06
CA ASP A 31 5.73 -0.32 4.84
C ASP A 31 4.27 -0.65 4.48
N VAL A 32 4.07 -1.34 3.35
CA VAL A 32 2.75 -1.67 2.83
C VAL A 32 2.63 -3.19 2.68
N ALA A 33 1.49 -3.76 3.08
CA ALA A 33 1.22 -5.16 2.80
C ALA A 33 1.10 -5.39 1.29
N THR A 34 1.74 -6.44 0.77
CA THR A 34 1.78 -6.75 -0.69
C THR A 34 0.39 -6.73 -1.35
N GLY A 35 -0.65 -7.25 -0.68
CA GLY A 35 -2.01 -7.23 -1.21
C GLY A 35 -2.64 -5.84 -1.30
N VAL A 36 -2.25 -4.93 -0.40
CA VAL A 36 -2.69 -3.52 -0.42
C VAL A 36 -2.00 -2.79 -1.57
N GLU A 37 -0.70 -3.00 -1.75
CA GLU A 37 0.05 -2.43 -2.88
C GLU A 37 -0.55 -2.86 -4.23
N ALA A 38 -0.82 -4.16 -4.42
CA ALA A 38 -1.45 -4.68 -5.63
C ALA A 38 -2.83 -4.05 -5.89
N ARG A 39 -3.62 -3.84 -4.84
CA ARG A 39 -4.92 -3.18 -4.97
C ARG A 39 -4.78 -1.70 -5.36
N LEU A 40 -3.83 -0.99 -4.78
CA LEU A 40 -3.55 0.41 -5.12
C LEU A 40 -3.06 0.53 -6.57
N ALA A 41 -2.18 -0.36 -7.02
CA ALA A 41 -1.73 -0.41 -8.42
C ALA A 41 -2.90 -0.63 -9.40
N GLN A 42 -3.84 -1.52 -9.06
CA GLN A 42 -5.05 -1.69 -9.88
C GLN A 42 -5.92 -0.43 -9.93
N LEU A 43 -6.09 0.26 -8.79
CA LEU A 43 -6.83 1.53 -8.75
C LEU A 43 -6.17 2.61 -9.61
N MET A 44 -4.84 2.63 -9.68
CA MET A 44 -4.14 3.55 -10.58
C MET A 44 -4.53 3.29 -12.04
N VAL A 45 -4.50 2.03 -12.48
CA VAL A 45 -4.89 1.64 -13.85
C VAL A 45 -6.36 1.95 -14.13
N ASP A 46 -7.25 1.58 -13.22
CA ASP A 46 -8.70 1.72 -13.38
C ASP A 46 -9.14 3.18 -13.49
N HIS A 47 -8.40 4.10 -12.85
CA HIS A 47 -8.75 5.52 -12.76
C HIS A 47 -7.76 6.46 -13.45
N GLY A 48 -6.79 5.92 -14.19
CA GLY A 48 -5.86 6.70 -15.01
C GLY A 48 -4.83 7.52 -14.24
N PHE A 49 -4.39 7.05 -13.06
CA PHE A 49 -3.27 7.65 -12.34
C PHE A 49 -1.94 7.11 -12.88
N GLU A 50 -1.03 8.00 -13.26
CA GLU A 50 0.29 7.62 -13.75
C GLU A 50 1.30 7.45 -12.61
N GLN A 51 1.08 8.14 -11.49
CA GLN A 51 1.98 8.13 -10.34
C GLN A 51 1.24 7.79 -9.05
N PHE A 52 1.89 6.98 -8.20
CA PHE A 52 1.34 6.61 -6.89
C PHE A 52 1.13 7.83 -6.00
N GLU A 53 2.00 8.84 -6.14
CA GLU A 53 1.92 10.10 -5.40
C GLU A 53 0.63 10.87 -5.71
N GLU A 54 0.19 10.89 -6.97
CA GLU A 54 -1.07 11.52 -7.38
C GLU A 54 -2.28 10.80 -6.80
N LEU A 55 -2.29 9.46 -6.86
CA LEU A 55 -3.33 8.66 -6.24
C LEU A 55 -3.38 8.93 -4.73
N PHE A 56 -2.22 8.86 -4.06
CA PHE A 56 -2.12 9.05 -2.61
C PHE A 56 -2.57 10.44 -2.17
N GLN A 57 -2.12 11.50 -2.84
CA GLN A 57 -2.53 12.87 -2.53
C GLN A 57 -4.03 13.09 -2.79
N THR A 58 -4.56 12.50 -3.87
CA THR A 58 -5.99 12.54 -4.17
C THR A 58 -6.81 11.86 -3.07
N LEU A 59 -6.38 10.69 -2.59
CA LEU A 59 -7.04 9.99 -1.49
C LEU A 59 -6.97 10.79 -0.19
N ALA A 60 -5.80 11.36 0.14
CA ALA A 60 -5.61 12.18 1.32
C ALA A 60 -6.48 13.45 1.30
N LEU A 61 -6.59 14.11 0.15
CA LEU A 61 -7.43 15.30 -0.03
C LEU A 61 -8.91 14.94 0.14
N ASN A 62 -9.38 13.89 -0.53
CA ASN A 62 -10.77 13.42 -0.40
C ASN A 62 -11.13 13.08 1.05
N LEU A 63 -10.22 12.44 1.79
CA LEU A 63 -10.45 12.17 3.20
C LEU A 63 -10.52 13.46 4.04
N SER A 64 -9.69 14.46 3.74
CA SER A 64 -9.65 15.73 4.47
C SER A 64 -10.87 16.63 4.25
N THR A 65 -11.58 16.45 3.13
CA THR A 65 -12.76 17.24 2.76
C THR A 65 -14.07 16.47 2.90
N ALA A 66 -14.01 15.17 3.22
CA ALA A 66 -15.17 14.33 3.47
C ALA A 66 -15.94 14.76 4.73
N SER A 67 -17.22 14.41 4.79
CA SER A 67 -18.04 14.59 5.99
C SER A 67 -17.53 13.72 7.15
N ALA A 68 -17.81 14.13 8.38
CA ALA A 68 -17.38 13.38 9.58
C ALA A 68 -17.86 11.92 9.54
N ASP A 69 -19.11 11.67 9.17
CA ASP A 69 -19.69 10.32 9.08
C ASP A 69 -18.95 9.44 8.04
N LEU A 70 -18.59 10.03 6.89
CA LEU A 70 -17.86 9.33 5.85
C LEU A 70 -16.43 9.02 6.33
N VAL A 71 -15.75 10.00 6.95
CA VAL A 71 -14.42 9.82 7.53
C VAL A 71 -14.44 8.71 8.58
N GLU A 72 -15.42 8.69 9.49
CA GLU A 72 -15.58 7.64 10.49
C GLU A 72 -15.76 6.26 9.84
N SER A 73 -16.59 6.17 8.80
CA SER A 73 -16.79 4.91 8.07
C SER A 73 -15.53 4.42 7.36
N MET A 74 -14.73 5.33 6.78
CA MET A 74 -13.49 5.00 6.04
C MET A 74 -12.33 4.65 6.98
N LEU A 75 -12.25 5.30 8.14
CA LEU A 75 -11.19 5.07 9.13
C LEU A 75 -11.53 3.96 10.13
N LYS A 76 -12.74 3.40 10.05
CA LYS A 76 -13.10 2.19 10.79
C LYS A 76 -12.14 1.09 10.36
N ARG A 77 -11.21 0.73 11.25
CA ARG A 77 -10.27 -0.37 11.00
C ARG A 77 -11.11 -1.60 10.64
N PRO A 78 -10.88 -2.22 9.47
CA PRO A 78 -11.39 -3.57 9.26
C PRO A 78 -10.91 -4.36 10.47
N ASP A 79 -11.81 -5.09 11.14
CA ASP A 79 -11.30 -6.01 12.15
C ASP A 79 -10.29 -6.94 11.44
N ALA A 80 -9.30 -7.44 12.18
CA ALA A 80 -8.30 -8.35 11.62
C ALA A 80 -8.92 -9.63 11.00
N SER A 81 -10.23 -9.83 11.18
CA SER A 81 -11.07 -10.94 10.72
C SER A 81 -12.05 -10.55 9.59
N SER A 82 -11.85 -9.42 8.89
CA SER A 82 -12.65 -9.06 7.71
C SER A 82 -12.34 -9.94 6.49
N PHE A 83 -11.52 -10.99 6.67
CA PHE A 83 -11.42 -12.14 5.79
C PHE A 83 -12.82 -12.75 5.57
N GLN A 84 -13.49 -12.31 4.50
CA GLN A 84 -14.66 -13.00 3.99
C GLN A 84 -14.21 -14.33 3.38
N ILE A 85 -14.31 -15.41 4.16
CA ILE A 85 -14.18 -16.77 3.62
C ILE A 85 -15.32 -16.97 2.63
N LYS A 86 -15.00 -16.90 1.32
CA LYS A 86 -15.96 -17.24 0.27
C LYS A 86 -16.52 -18.65 0.56
N PRO A 87 -17.80 -18.93 0.33
CA PRO A 87 -18.41 -20.24 0.63
C PRO A 87 -17.61 -21.43 0.08
N LYS A 88 -16.97 -21.25 -1.09
CA LYS A 88 -16.07 -22.23 -1.70
C LYS A 88 -14.86 -22.56 -0.82
N HIS A 89 -14.18 -21.55 -0.26
CA HIS A 89 -13.04 -21.75 0.63
C HIS A 89 -13.47 -22.38 1.96
N ALA A 90 -14.65 -22.02 2.47
CA ALA A 90 -15.23 -22.64 3.65
C ALA A 90 -15.58 -24.12 3.43
N ARG A 91 -15.95 -24.49 2.20
CA ARG A 91 -16.18 -25.89 1.81
C ARG A 91 -14.86 -26.66 1.71
N GLN A 92 -13.86 -26.09 1.05
CA GLN A 92 -12.53 -26.71 0.92
C GLN A 92 -11.85 -26.91 2.28
N LEU A 93 -12.00 -25.96 3.21
CA LEU A 93 -11.47 -26.11 4.57
C LEU A 93 -12.15 -27.24 5.35
N ARG A 94 -13.48 -27.39 5.20
CA ARG A 94 -14.23 -28.49 5.82
C ARG A 94 -13.84 -29.84 5.21
N GLU A 95 -13.80 -29.92 3.88
CA GLU A 95 -13.36 -31.11 3.15
C GLU A 95 -11.92 -31.51 3.56
N PHE A 96 -11.03 -30.53 3.71
CA PHE A 96 -9.66 -30.76 4.17
C PHE A 96 -9.60 -31.28 5.61
N ALA A 97 -10.37 -30.69 6.54
CA ALA A 97 -10.45 -31.15 7.93
C ALA A 97 -11.05 -32.57 8.04
N GLU A 98 -12.08 -32.86 7.26
CA GLU A 98 -12.73 -34.17 7.18
C GLU A 98 -11.82 -35.22 6.53
N SER A 99 -10.93 -34.81 5.61
CA SER A 99 -9.93 -35.68 4.99
C SER A 99 -8.69 -35.96 5.86
N GLY A 100 -8.66 -35.49 7.11
CA GLY A 100 -7.55 -35.70 8.05
C GLY A 100 -6.36 -34.77 7.81
N GLY A 101 -6.63 -33.51 7.45
CA GLY A 101 -5.63 -32.49 7.17
C GLY A 101 -4.60 -32.30 8.28
N ILE A 102 -3.41 -32.87 8.04
CA ILE A 102 -2.17 -32.86 8.83
C ILE A 102 -2.37 -33.25 10.29
N ASP A 103 -2.11 -34.53 10.58
CA ASP A 103 -1.72 -34.99 11.91
C ASP A 103 -0.50 -34.16 12.37
N ALA A 104 -0.73 -33.20 13.27
CA ALA A 104 0.30 -32.35 13.86
C ALA A 104 1.11 -33.12 14.94
N SER A 105 1.43 -34.38 14.63
CA SER A 105 2.26 -35.28 15.42
C SER A 105 3.56 -35.61 14.67
N GLN A 106 4.29 -34.59 14.20
CA GLN A 106 5.71 -34.67 13.86
C GLN A 106 6.43 -33.37 14.20
#